data_AF-A0A6P6KDK4-F1
#
_entry.id   AF-A0A6P6KDK4-F1
#
_cell.length_a   1.000
_cell.length_b   1.000
_cell.length_c   1.000
_cell.angle_alpha   90.00
_cell.angle_beta   90.00
_cell.angle_gamma   90.00
#
_symmetry.space_group_name_H-M   'P 1'
#
loop_
_entity.id
_entity.type
_entity.pdbx_description
1 polymer ?
#
loop_
_entity_poly.entity_id
_entity_poly.type
_entity_poly.pdbx_seq_one_letter_code
_entity_poly.pdbx_strand_id
1 'polypeptide(L)'
;MKMIDILSVAFSIALLTRGCDAQLNECGRTPLNTRIVGGQNAPAGAWPWQASLHTGGSHFCGGSLINSEWVLTAAHCFQKITSASDLTVYLGRQTQEGTNENEVSRSVSQIIKHPGYSSNTNDNDITLLHLSSPVTFTNYIRPVCLASANSTFFSRTVSWVTGWGRIGASTSLPSPQTLQEVEVPVVGNRQCKCLNGVSTITDNMICAGALEGGKDSCQGDSGGPLVSKQGSVWVQSGVVSFGDSCALANLPGVYARVSQYQNWINEQISTNQPGFVTFTSNGTDGDLAIFCKGVPEITTTTATTKATTTTTTTTTTTTTTTVAPVVCGSAKLNTRVGGNISLVSPGVWPWMASLQFNGSHVCGGTLIAERFVMSSASCLTRSTNASDWTVILGRLNQNSSNPNEVSIKVANITLSNSTGDNVAVLQLAVAPKLTNFIQPICVDMGDNTFSADTQCWAAGWGAGAGGVNQTLQEYQTSVVSCGNSSSNNSICTSSLNLQEGDQGGPLMCKLGQSWIHAAVLTLQSSISNSSSSNTSSSNSTRASRSARAQDVQVFTKTSNFASFLTSVVGSFPAKTTNSTSSTTSAAANKPSQQAIPAASSGPQASSSFCFTVSVLLSVLTVLKIFLGLNF
;
A
#
# COMPACT_ATOMS: atom_id res chain seq x y z
N MET A 1 10.94 37.92 -46.33
CA MET A 1 11.17 36.57 -45.80
C MET A 1 10.01 35.69 -46.22
N LYS A 2 10.30 34.54 -46.82
CA LYS A 2 9.30 33.73 -47.55
C LYS A 2 8.43 32.99 -46.53
N MET A 3 7.18 32.70 -46.90
CA MET A 3 6.20 31.96 -46.08
C MET A 3 6.77 30.64 -45.50
N ILE A 4 7.81 30.08 -46.14
CA ILE A 4 8.61 28.93 -45.71
C ILE A 4 9.37 29.17 -44.38
N ASP A 5 9.88 30.38 -44.14
CA ASP A 5 10.62 30.70 -42.91
C ASP A 5 9.69 30.76 -41.69
N ILE A 6 8.45 31.25 -41.90
CA ILE A 6 7.41 31.34 -40.86
C ILE A 6 6.89 29.93 -40.51
N LEU A 7 6.69 29.08 -41.51
CA LEU A 7 6.30 27.68 -41.32
C LEU A 7 7.39 26.87 -40.61
N SER A 8 8.68 27.11 -40.92
CA SER A 8 9.80 26.45 -40.25
C SER A 8 9.89 26.86 -38.77
N VAL A 9 9.76 28.14 -38.44
CA VAL A 9 9.79 28.62 -37.07
C VAL A 9 8.57 28.14 -36.28
N ALA A 10 7.37 28.14 -36.88
CA ALA A 10 6.17 27.61 -36.25
C ALA A 10 6.25 26.10 -36.00
N PHE A 11 6.84 25.33 -36.93
CA PHE A 11 7.04 23.89 -36.77
C PHE A 11 8.10 23.57 -35.71
N SER A 12 9.19 24.35 -35.64
CA SER A 12 10.21 24.23 -34.58
C SER A 12 9.67 24.62 -33.20
N ILE A 13 8.86 25.69 -33.10
CA ILE A 13 8.19 26.08 -31.85
C ILE A 13 7.17 25.00 -31.43
N ALA A 14 6.41 24.45 -32.37
CA ALA A 14 5.47 23.35 -32.09
C ALA A 14 6.19 22.05 -31.65
N LEU A 15 7.35 21.73 -32.24
CA LEU A 15 8.20 20.61 -31.82
C LEU A 15 8.77 20.83 -30.41
N LEU A 16 9.20 22.06 -30.09
CA LEU A 16 9.74 22.42 -28.77
C LEU A 16 8.65 22.40 -27.68
N THR A 17 7.42 22.84 -27.99
CA THR A 17 6.29 22.77 -27.03
C THR A 17 5.78 21.35 -26.79
N ARG A 18 5.91 20.43 -27.77
CA ARG A 18 5.57 19.02 -27.56
C ARG A 18 6.59 18.25 -26.73
N GLY A 19 7.81 18.77 -26.59
CA GLY A 19 8.89 18.12 -25.84
C GLY A 19 8.87 18.34 -24.33
N CYS A 20 8.24 19.42 -23.82
CA CYS A 20 8.25 19.73 -22.38
C CYS A 20 7.03 19.20 -21.61
N ASP A 21 5.87 18.99 -22.25
CA ASP A 21 4.64 18.52 -21.56
C ASP A 21 4.36 17.01 -21.73
N ALA A 22 5.04 16.33 -22.66
CA ALA A 22 4.71 14.94 -23.01
C ALA A 22 5.02 13.92 -21.90
N GLN A 23 5.95 14.23 -20.97
CA GLN A 23 6.45 13.23 -20.04
C GLN A 23 5.73 13.15 -18.69
N LEU A 24 5.16 14.25 -18.20
CA LEU A 24 4.36 14.27 -16.96
C LEU A 24 3.13 13.37 -17.04
N ASN A 25 2.57 13.18 -18.24
CA ASN A 25 1.41 12.30 -18.46
C ASN A 25 1.80 10.81 -18.54
N GLU A 26 3.06 10.49 -18.81
CA GLU A 26 3.53 9.12 -19.08
C GLU A 26 4.29 8.48 -17.90
N CYS A 27 4.94 9.28 -17.05
CA CYS A 27 5.72 8.76 -15.93
C CYS A 27 4.86 8.17 -14.81
N GLY A 28 5.43 7.22 -14.05
CA GLY A 28 4.81 6.68 -12.84
C GLY A 28 3.51 5.92 -13.10
N ARG A 29 3.28 5.48 -14.34
CA ARG A 29 2.10 4.69 -14.76
C ARG A 29 2.46 3.22 -14.89
N THR A 30 1.60 2.37 -14.33
CA THR A 30 1.78 0.91 -14.33
C THR A 30 0.55 0.21 -14.93
N PRO A 31 0.44 0.11 -16.28
CA PRO A 31 -0.77 -0.39 -16.94
C PRO A 31 -1.14 -1.83 -16.57
N LEU A 32 -0.14 -2.65 -16.23
CA LEU A 32 -0.29 -4.08 -15.93
C LEU A 32 -0.34 -4.36 -14.42
N ASN A 33 -0.10 -3.36 -13.58
CA ASN A 33 -0.09 -3.50 -12.14
C ASN A 33 -1.47 -3.15 -11.56
N THR A 34 -2.34 -4.16 -11.48
CA THR A 34 -3.73 -4.03 -10.99
C THR A 34 -3.87 -4.30 -9.49
N ARG A 35 -2.89 -4.97 -8.86
CA ARG A 35 -2.83 -5.24 -7.42
C ARG A 35 -1.39 -5.63 -7.03
N ILE A 36 -0.90 -5.14 -5.90
CA ILE A 36 0.43 -5.47 -5.37
C ILE A 36 0.25 -6.17 -4.02
N VAL A 37 1.01 -7.24 -3.77
CA VAL A 37 0.97 -8.04 -2.54
C VAL A 37 2.43 -8.33 -2.14
N GLY A 38 2.80 -8.07 -0.88
CA GLY A 38 4.20 -7.83 -0.53
C GLY A 38 5.10 -9.08 -0.38
N GLY A 39 6.30 -9.03 -0.96
CA GLY A 39 7.42 -9.94 -0.68
C GLY A 39 7.42 -11.22 -1.53
N GLN A 40 7.30 -11.07 -2.85
CA GLN A 40 7.15 -12.19 -3.79
C GLN A 40 7.65 -11.82 -5.20
N ASN A 41 7.59 -12.79 -6.12
CA ASN A 41 7.89 -12.57 -7.54
C ASN A 41 7.00 -11.45 -8.10
N ALA A 42 7.62 -10.43 -8.66
CA ALA A 42 6.94 -9.36 -9.38
C ALA A 42 6.41 -9.87 -10.73
N PRO A 43 5.13 -9.62 -11.05
CA PRO A 43 4.58 -9.91 -12.38
C PRO A 43 5.32 -9.13 -13.48
N ALA A 44 5.40 -9.71 -14.68
CA ALA A 44 5.99 -9.05 -15.84
C ALA A 44 5.33 -7.68 -16.10
N GLY A 45 6.13 -6.61 -16.14
CA GLY A 45 5.64 -5.26 -16.38
C GLY A 45 4.93 -4.59 -15.19
N ALA A 46 4.92 -5.21 -14.01
CA ALA A 46 4.41 -4.57 -12.79
C ALA A 46 5.20 -3.30 -12.42
N TRP A 47 6.50 -3.28 -12.73
CA TRP A 47 7.45 -2.20 -12.48
C TRP A 47 8.20 -1.82 -13.76
N PRO A 48 7.53 -1.13 -14.70
CA PRO A 48 8.02 -0.94 -16.06
C PRO A 48 9.24 -0.01 -16.18
N TRP A 49 9.64 0.65 -15.09
CA TRP A 49 10.87 1.45 -15.01
C TRP A 49 12.07 0.66 -14.52
N GLN A 50 11.90 -0.55 -13.98
CA GLN A 50 13.01 -1.32 -13.41
C GLN A 50 14.07 -1.57 -14.48
N ALA A 51 15.31 -1.17 -14.18
CA ALA A 51 16.47 -1.42 -15.01
C ALA A 51 17.41 -2.44 -14.34
N SER A 52 17.95 -3.35 -15.15
CA SER A 52 19.02 -4.27 -14.74
C SER A 52 20.33 -3.80 -15.36
N LEU A 53 21.33 -3.50 -14.53
CA LEU A 53 22.65 -3.06 -14.98
C LEU A 53 23.61 -4.24 -15.01
N HIS A 54 24.24 -4.46 -16.16
CA HIS A 54 25.15 -5.57 -16.38
C HIS A 54 26.54 -5.09 -16.78
N THR A 55 27.54 -5.83 -16.31
CA THR A 55 28.92 -5.77 -16.77
C THR A 55 29.44 -7.19 -16.97
N GLY A 56 30.19 -7.45 -18.05
CA GLY A 56 30.66 -8.80 -18.37
C GLY A 56 29.53 -9.84 -18.50
N GLY A 57 28.33 -9.42 -18.87
CA GLY A 57 27.13 -10.27 -18.96
C GLY A 57 26.40 -10.53 -17.65
N SER A 58 26.96 -10.18 -16.49
CA SER A 58 26.34 -10.41 -15.18
C SER A 58 25.63 -9.17 -14.65
N HIS A 59 24.46 -9.36 -14.04
CA HIS A 59 23.80 -8.34 -13.24
C HIS A 59 24.69 -7.96 -12.04
N PHE A 60 24.77 -6.66 -11.73
CA PHE A 60 25.52 -6.17 -10.57
C PHE A 60 24.80 -5.08 -9.78
N CYS A 61 23.92 -4.31 -10.42
CA CYS A 61 23.10 -3.28 -9.79
C CYS A 61 21.76 -3.12 -10.51
N GLY A 62 20.78 -2.56 -9.80
CA GLY A 62 19.54 -2.06 -10.35
C GLY A 62 19.61 -0.59 -10.81
N GLY A 63 18.50 -0.14 -11.37
CA GLY A 63 18.29 1.25 -11.77
C GLY A 63 16.81 1.50 -12.07
N SER A 64 16.52 2.72 -12.46
CA SER A 64 15.17 3.17 -12.80
C SER A 64 15.19 4.05 -14.04
N LEU A 65 14.37 3.73 -15.04
CA LEU A 65 14.15 4.57 -16.20
C LEU A 65 13.41 5.84 -15.76
N ILE A 66 13.97 7.02 -16.05
CA ILE A 66 13.38 8.32 -15.63
C ILE A 66 12.90 9.16 -16.82
N ASN A 67 13.35 8.84 -18.02
CA ASN A 67 12.80 9.28 -19.32
C ASN A 67 13.19 8.27 -20.41
N SER A 68 13.03 8.59 -21.69
CA SER A 68 13.36 7.63 -22.77
C SER A 68 14.86 7.37 -22.94
N GLU A 69 15.75 8.16 -22.34
CA GLU A 69 17.20 8.14 -22.60
C GLU A 69 18.06 8.07 -21.33
N TRP A 70 17.44 8.14 -20.16
CA TRP A 70 18.14 8.30 -18.89
C TRP A 70 17.68 7.31 -17.84
N VAL A 71 18.65 6.74 -17.14
CA VAL A 71 18.44 5.85 -15.99
C VAL A 71 19.07 6.47 -14.75
N LEU A 72 18.32 6.45 -13.64
CA LEU A 72 18.77 6.84 -12.31
C LEU A 72 19.17 5.60 -11.51
N THR A 73 20.33 5.66 -10.86
CA THR A 73 20.92 4.57 -10.07
C THR A 73 21.88 5.13 -9.01
N ALA A 74 22.61 4.28 -8.29
CA ALA A 74 23.54 4.66 -7.22
C ALA A 74 24.97 4.89 -7.74
N ALA A 75 25.72 5.78 -7.10
CA ALA A 75 27.11 6.06 -7.47
C ALA A 75 28.09 4.96 -7.05
N HIS A 76 27.83 4.28 -5.93
CA HIS A 76 28.68 3.20 -5.44
C HIS A 76 28.78 2.02 -6.41
N CYS A 77 27.76 1.82 -7.27
CA CYS A 77 27.76 0.83 -8.35
C CYS A 77 28.92 1.02 -9.35
N PHE A 78 29.49 2.22 -9.46
CA PHE A 78 30.49 2.59 -10.47
C PHE A 78 31.88 2.91 -9.89
N GLN A 79 32.20 2.43 -8.69
CA GLN A 79 33.53 2.63 -8.10
C GLN A 79 34.65 1.91 -8.87
N LYS A 80 34.35 0.75 -9.45
CA LYS A 80 35.31 -0.12 -10.15
C LYS A 80 35.14 -0.15 -11.67
N ILE A 81 34.17 0.60 -12.19
CA ILE A 81 33.83 0.61 -13.62
C ILE A 81 34.50 1.82 -14.27
N THR A 82 35.40 1.55 -15.21
CA THR A 82 36.27 2.57 -15.83
C THR A 82 35.76 3.05 -17.19
N SER A 83 34.89 2.30 -17.86
CA SER A 83 34.33 2.67 -19.16
C SER A 83 32.81 2.44 -19.23
N ALA A 84 32.11 3.41 -19.84
CA ALA A 84 30.68 3.29 -20.14
C ALA A 84 30.38 2.20 -21.19
N SER A 85 31.36 1.89 -22.07
CA SER A 85 31.22 0.85 -23.10
C SER A 85 30.97 -0.55 -22.53
N ASP A 86 31.38 -0.79 -21.29
CA ASP A 86 31.34 -2.11 -20.66
C ASP A 86 30.01 -2.38 -19.95
N LEU A 87 29.10 -1.40 -20.00
CA LEU A 87 27.80 -1.41 -19.37
C LEU A 87 26.69 -1.69 -20.38
N THR A 88 25.82 -2.62 -20.02
CA THR A 88 24.54 -2.82 -20.70
C THR A 88 23.41 -2.64 -19.71
N VAL A 89 22.43 -1.83 -20.09
CA VAL A 89 21.17 -1.62 -19.38
C VAL A 89 20.10 -2.47 -20.04
N TYR A 90 19.40 -3.29 -19.26
CA TYR A 90 18.22 -4.02 -19.72
C TYR A 90 16.95 -3.46 -19.08
N LEU A 91 15.92 -3.26 -19.89
CA LEU A 91 14.61 -2.72 -19.53
C LEU A 91 13.53 -3.70 -20.00
N GLY A 92 12.39 -3.77 -19.29
CA GLY A 92 11.32 -4.72 -19.61
C GLY A 92 11.67 -6.19 -19.28
N ARG A 93 12.78 -6.41 -18.57
CA ARG A 93 13.26 -7.72 -18.10
C ARG A 93 12.44 -8.19 -16.90
N GLN A 94 12.10 -9.48 -16.85
CA GLN A 94 11.48 -10.12 -15.70
C GLN A 94 12.45 -11.07 -14.98
N THR A 95 13.21 -11.88 -15.71
CA THR A 95 14.13 -12.89 -15.15
C THR A 95 15.57 -12.64 -15.59
N GLN A 96 16.55 -12.95 -14.73
CA GLN A 96 17.97 -12.88 -15.14
C GLN A 96 18.35 -14.03 -16.07
N GLU A 97 17.66 -15.17 -15.97
CA GLU A 97 17.90 -16.36 -16.79
C GLU A 97 16.76 -16.59 -17.79
N GLY A 98 17.07 -17.24 -18.91
CA GLY A 98 16.10 -17.55 -19.96
C GLY A 98 15.75 -16.37 -20.88
N THR A 99 14.66 -16.52 -21.63
CA THR A 99 14.19 -15.54 -22.62
C THR A 99 13.23 -14.53 -21.99
N ASN A 100 13.45 -13.24 -22.24
CA ASN A 100 12.55 -12.16 -21.85
C ASN A 100 11.91 -11.52 -23.09
N GLU A 101 10.62 -11.76 -23.34
CA GLU A 101 9.93 -11.33 -24.57
C GLU A 101 9.79 -9.81 -24.71
N ASN A 102 9.75 -9.09 -23.59
CA ASN A 102 9.53 -7.64 -23.55
C ASN A 102 10.82 -6.85 -23.35
N GLU A 103 11.97 -7.53 -23.34
CA GLU A 103 13.25 -6.94 -23.00
C GLU A 103 13.81 -6.08 -24.14
N VAL A 104 14.38 -4.94 -23.76
CA VAL A 104 15.21 -4.11 -24.63
C VAL A 104 16.52 -3.82 -23.91
N SER A 105 17.63 -3.95 -24.63
CA SER A 105 18.96 -3.60 -24.13
C SER A 105 19.48 -2.30 -24.76
N ARG A 106 20.26 -1.55 -23.99
CA ARG A 106 20.97 -0.34 -24.42
C ARG A 106 22.37 -0.31 -23.81
N SER A 107 23.37 0.07 -24.61
CA SER A 107 24.67 0.46 -24.07
C SER A 107 24.58 1.84 -23.41
N VAL A 108 25.55 2.16 -22.56
CA VAL A 108 25.65 3.46 -21.89
C VAL A 108 26.64 4.35 -22.64
N SER A 109 26.23 5.59 -22.94
CA SER A 109 27.10 6.60 -23.58
C SER A 109 27.84 7.45 -22.55
N GLN A 110 27.24 7.68 -21.37
CA GLN A 110 27.82 8.50 -20.32
C GLN A 110 27.37 8.05 -18.92
N ILE A 111 28.31 8.05 -17.97
CA ILE A 111 28.07 7.84 -16.54
C ILE A 111 28.35 9.16 -15.82
N ILE A 112 27.34 9.72 -15.15
CA ILE A 112 27.44 11.00 -14.44
C ILE A 112 27.20 10.76 -12.95
N LYS A 113 28.29 10.59 -12.19
CA LYS A 113 28.23 10.51 -10.73
C LYS A 113 27.99 11.89 -10.15
N HIS A 114 27.20 11.98 -9.08
CA HIS A 114 27.06 13.24 -8.36
C HIS A 114 28.44 13.71 -7.87
N PRO A 115 28.84 14.98 -8.12
CA PRO A 115 30.19 15.46 -7.79
C PRO A 115 30.49 15.45 -6.29
N GLY A 116 29.45 15.53 -5.46
CA GLY A 116 29.55 15.43 -4.00
C GLY A 116 29.54 13.99 -3.45
N TYR A 117 29.54 12.95 -4.29
CA TYR A 117 29.53 11.56 -3.82
C TYR A 117 30.78 11.23 -3.00
N SER A 118 30.57 10.67 -1.80
CA SER A 118 31.63 10.23 -0.89
C SER A 118 31.53 8.72 -0.66
N SER A 119 32.54 7.97 -1.11
CA SER A 119 32.61 6.52 -0.87
C SER A 119 32.83 6.15 0.61
N ASN A 120 33.24 7.10 1.45
CA ASN A 120 33.46 6.87 2.87
C ASN A 120 32.17 6.94 3.68
N THR A 121 31.23 7.79 3.26
CA THR A 121 29.97 8.04 3.98
C THR A 121 28.74 7.59 3.21
N ASN A 122 28.89 7.20 1.94
CA ASN A 122 27.80 6.98 0.98
C ASN A 122 26.84 8.17 0.85
N ASP A 123 27.29 9.38 1.22
CA ASP A 123 26.51 10.60 0.99
C ASP A 123 26.55 10.97 -0.49
N ASN A 124 25.46 11.53 -1.01
CA ASN A 124 25.26 11.83 -2.43
C ASN A 124 25.40 10.60 -3.36
N ASP A 125 24.94 9.43 -2.90
CA ASP A 125 25.02 8.16 -3.63
C ASP A 125 23.98 8.03 -4.76
N ILE A 126 24.14 8.88 -5.78
CA ILE A 126 23.24 8.97 -6.93
C ILE A 126 24.04 9.16 -8.22
N THR A 127 23.58 8.57 -9.31
CA THR A 127 24.23 8.60 -10.62
C THR A 127 23.20 8.55 -11.73
N LEU A 128 23.48 9.31 -12.79
CA LEU A 128 22.72 9.29 -14.03
C LEU A 128 23.49 8.53 -15.09
N LEU A 129 22.79 7.64 -15.80
CA LEU A 129 23.30 6.97 -16.99
C LEU A 129 22.57 7.50 -18.20
N HIS A 130 23.33 8.00 -19.17
CA HIS A 130 22.79 8.35 -20.48
C HIS A 130 22.87 7.11 -21.39
N LEU A 131 21.74 6.67 -21.90
CA LEU A 131 21.66 5.54 -22.84
C LEU A 131 22.26 5.95 -24.18
N SER A 132 22.72 4.97 -24.97
CA SER A 132 23.26 5.22 -26.32
C SER A 132 22.19 5.58 -27.35
N SER A 133 20.92 5.26 -27.07
CA SER A 133 19.77 5.62 -27.89
C SER A 133 18.48 5.54 -27.08
N PRO A 134 17.43 6.30 -27.45
CA PRO A 134 16.15 6.28 -26.75
C PRO A 134 15.48 4.90 -26.78
N VAL A 135 14.66 4.64 -25.76
CA VAL A 135 13.73 3.50 -25.71
C VAL A 135 12.30 3.92 -26.02
N THR A 136 11.57 3.04 -26.69
CA THR A 136 10.14 3.22 -26.94
C THR A 136 9.35 2.78 -25.71
N PHE A 137 8.43 3.61 -25.25
CA PHE A 137 7.56 3.24 -24.13
C PHE A 137 6.54 2.18 -24.55
N THR A 138 6.37 1.17 -23.70
CA THR A 138 5.43 0.06 -23.89
C THR A 138 4.64 -0.17 -22.59
N ASN A 139 3.90 -1.27 -22.47
CA ASN A 139 3.31 -1.65 -21.17
C ASN A 139 4.35 -2.19 -20.18
N TYR A 140 5.56 -2.51 -20.65
CA TYR A 140 6.65 -3.13 -19.87
C TYR A 140 7.86 -2.21 -19.69
N ILE A 141 7.94 -1.12 -20.46
CA ILE A 141 9.02 -0.13 -20.41
C ILE A 141 8.40 1.26 -20.33
N ARG A 142 8.47 1.91 -19.17
CA ARG A 142 7.95 3.26 -18.91
C ARG A 142 8.76 3.95 -17.84
N PRO A 143 8.87 5.29 -17.85
CA PRO A 143 9.62 5.99 -16.83
C PRO A 143 8.84 6.06 -15.51
N VAL A 144 9.55 6.14 -14.38
CA VAL A 144 8.97 6.51 -13.08
C VAL A 144 8.95 8.03 -12.93
N CYS A 145 8.00 8.59 -12.18
CA CYS A 145 8.10 10.00 -11.81
C CYS A 145 9.08 10.17 -10.65
N LEU A 146 9.82 11.28 -10.61
CA LEU A 146 10.76 11.59 -9.54
C LEU A 146 10.10 12.48 -8.48
N ALA A 147 10.46 12.28 -7.21
CA ALA A 147 10.02 13.15 -6.13
C ALA A 147 10.58 14.57 -6.34
N SER A 148 9.72 15.58 -6.38
CA SER A 148 10.16 16.98 -6.40
C SER A 148 10.73 17.44 -5.06
N ALA A 149 11.48 18.54 -5.04
CA ALA A 149 12.20 19.07 -3.88
C ALA A 149 11.31 19.38 -2.66
N ASN A 150 10.05 19.72 -2.89
CA ASN A 150 9.03 19.96 -1.86
C ASN A 150 8.29 18.68 -1.41
N SER A 151 8.67 17.49 -1.91
CA SER A 151 8.03 16.24 -1.52
C SER A 151 8.34 15.88 -0.08
N THR A 152 7.33 15.40 0.64
CA THR A 152 7.42 14.97 2.04
C THR A 152 7.11 13.49 2.14
N PHE A 153 7.93 12.74 2.89
CA PHE A 153 7.74 11.31 3.12
C PHE A 153 7.85 11.04 4.62
N PHE A 154 6.73 11.15 5.33
CA PHE A 154 6.65 10.91 6.77
C PHE A 154 6.80 9.42 7.09
N SER A 155 7.17 9.13 8.34
CA SER A 155 7.22 7.77 8.87
C SER A 155 5.96 7.00 8.54
N ARG A 156 6.13 5.72 8.16
CA ARG A 156 5.08 4.78 7.73
C ARG A 156 4.51 5.06 6.34
N THR A 157 5.05 6.00 5.57
CA THR A 157 4.68 6.13 4.15
C THR A 157 4.98 4.80 3.44
N VAL A 158 3.94 4.17 2.89
CA VAL A 158 4.04 2.89 2.19
C VAL A 158 4.85 3.08 0.91
N SER A 159 5.94 2.32 0.81
CA SER A 159 6.85 2.36 -0.32
C SER A 159 7.19 0.94 -0.76
N TRP A 160 7.74 0.83 -1.96
CA TRP A 160 8.08 -0.43 -2.59
C TRP A 160 9.51 -0.39 -3.08
N VAL A 161 10.20 -1.51 -2.89
CA VAL A 161 11.53 -1.75 -3.44
C VAL A 161 11.48 -2.95 -4.36
N THR A 162 12.19 -2.87 -5.47
CA THR A 162 12.22 -3.90 -6.50
C THR A 162 13.63 -4.17 -6.96
N GLY A 163 13.94 -5.44 -7.22
CA GLY A 163 15.24 -5.83 -7.73
C GLY A 163 15.46 -7.34 -7.82
N TRP A 164 16.67 -7.70 -8.24
CA TRP A 164 17.12 -9.09 -8.41
C TRP A 164 18.21 -9.45 -7.41
N GLY A 165 18.32 -8.68 -6.33
CA GLY A 165 19.23 -8.94 -5.24
C GLY A 165 18.89 -10.21 -4.48
N ARG A 166 19.73 -10.50 -3.50
CA ARG A 166 19.55 -11.65 -2.60
C ARG A 166 18.22 -11.54 -1.84
N ILE A 167 17.57 -12.67 -1.61
CA ILE A 167 16.32 -12.76 -0.82
C ILE A 167 16.58 -12.96 0.67
N GLY A 168 17.84 -12.86 1.09
CA GLY A 168 18.30 -12.92 2.47
C GLY A 168 19.80 -12.66 2.51
N ALA A 169 20.35 -12.37 3.69
CA ALA A 169 21.76 -11.97 3.85
C ALA A 169 22.76 -12.93 3.14
N SER A 170 22.46 -14.22 3.12
CA SER A 170 23.25 -15.27 2.47
C SER A 170 22.47 -16.10 1.43
N THR A 171 21.25 -15.69 1.06
CA THR A 171 20.36 -16.46 0.20
C THR A 171 20.23 -15.81 -1.17
N SER A 172 20.84 -16.41 -2.18
CA SER A 172 20.67 -15.99 -3.58
C SER A 172 19.26 -16.26 -4.07
N LEU A 173 18.83 -15.48 -5.04
CA LEU A 173 17.56 -15.65 -5.72
C LEU A 173 17.56 -16.99 -6.50
N PRO A 174 16.53 -17.84 -6.37
CA PRO A 174 16.48 -19.10 -7.09
C PRO A 174 16.30 -18.87 -8.60
N SER A 175 16.83 -19.78 -9.43
CA SER A 175 16.56 -19.82 -10.87
C SER A 175 15.04 -19.81 -11.14
N PRO A 176 14.54 -19.02 -12.11
CA PRO A 176 15.26 -18.26 -13.14
C PRO A 176 15.65 -16.83 -12.73
N GLN A 177 15.72 -16.56 -11.42
CA GLN A 177 16.02 -15.25 -10.86
C GLN A 177 14.99 -14.20 -11.29
N THR A 178 13.73 -14.42 -10.89
CA THR A 178 12.59 -13.54 -11.18
C THR A 178 12.67 -12.26 -10.35
N LEU A 179 12.35 -11.11 -10.94
CA LEU A 179 12.28 -9.81 -10.26
C LEU A 179 11.44 -9.94 -8.99
N GLN A 180 11.93 -9.40 -7.87
CA GLN A 180 11.21 -9.38 -6.60
C GLN A 180 10.60 -8.01 -6.34
N GLU A 181 9.50 -7.99 -5.59
CA GLU A 181 8.90 -6.78 -5.05
C GLU A 181 8.65 -6.92 -3.55
N VAL A 182 8.98 -5.88 -2.78
CA VAL A 182 8.74 -5.86 -1.34
C VAL A 182 8.17 -4.51 -0.92
N GLU A 183 7.11 -4.55 -0.12
CA GLU A 183 6.55 -3.38 0.54
C GLU A 183 7.35 -3.07 1.81
N VAL A 184 7.83 -1.84 1.92
CA VAL A 184 8.56 -1.32 3.08
C VAL A 184 8.02 0.05 3.49
N PRO A 185 7.83 0.30 4.80
CA PRO A 185 7.47 1.62 5.28
C PRO A 185 8.69 2.54 5.31
N VAL A 186 8.49 3.82 5.00
CA VAL A 186 9.49 4.86 5.29
C VAL A 186 9.72 4.96 6.79
N VAL A 187 10.98 5.05 7.19
CA VAL A 187 11.42 5.36 8.54
C VAL A 187 11.92 6.80 8.54
N GLY A 188 11.35 7.64 9.40
CA GLY A 188 11.74 9.05 9.51
C GLY A 188 13.23 9.22 9.82
N ASN A 189 13.82 10.31 9.32
CA ASN A 189 15.27 10.51 9.38
C ASN A 189 15.79 10.61 10.82
N ARG A 190 15.04 11.16 11.77
CA ARG A 190 15.45 11.24 13.18
C ARG A 190 15.47 9.85 13.79
N GLN A 191 14.42 9.06 13.58
CA GLN A 191 14.42 7.66 13.99
C GLN A 191 15.56 6.88 13.32
N CYS A 192 15.80 7.08 12.02
CA CYS A 192 16.89 6.42 11.32
C CYS A 192 18.27 6.80 11.88
N LYS A 193 18.49 8.09 12.21
CA LYS A 193 19.70 8.57 12.93
C LYS A 193 19.85 7.87 14.29
N CYS A 194 18.76 7.63 15.01
CA CYS A 194 18.82 6.91 16.29
C CYS A 194 19.20 5.43 16.13
N LEU A 195 18.81 4.81 15.01
CA LEU A 195 19.03 3.39 14.75
C LEU A 195 20.41 3.09 14.14
N ASN A 196 20.83 3.88 13.15
CA ASN A 196 22.07 3.68 12.38
C ASN A 196 23.26 4.54 12.89
N GLY A 197 23.05 5.32 13.95
CA GLY A 197 24.02 6.28 14.46
C GLY A 197 23.86 7.68 13.87
N VAL A 198 23.94 8.68 14.75
CA VAL A 198 23.60 10.07 14.45
C VAL A 198 24.47 10.69 13.35
N SER A 199 25.73 10.29 13.25
CA SER A 199 26.69 10.80 12.26
C SER A 199 26.62 10.09 10.91
N THR A 200 25.85 9.00 10.80
CA THR A 200 25.80 8.14 9.61
C THR A 200 24.76 8.64 8.60
N ILE A 201 23.63 9.15 9.08
CA ILE A 201 22.47 9.49 8.24
C ILE A 201 22.44 11.01 7.99
N THR A 202 22.50 11.42 6.72
CA THR A 202 22.40 12.82 6.29
C THR A 202 20.98 13.17 5.83
N ASP A 203 20.71 14.44 5.53
CA ASP A 203 19.41 14.86 4.99
C ASP A 203 19.26 14.51 3.49
N ASN A 204 20.37 14.17 2.84
CA ASN A 204 20.43 13.60 1.49
C ASN A 204 20.03 12.11 1.44
N MET A 205 19.69 11.53 2.59
CA MET A 205 19.28 10.14 2.75
C MET A 205 17.83 10.03 3.22
N ILE A 206 17.17 8.94 2.83
CA ILE A 206 15.87 8.49 3.31
C ILE A 206 16.00 7.02 3.72
N CYS A 207 15.33 6.63 4.79
CA CYS A 207 15.35 5.24 5.27
C CYS A 207 14.01 4.57 5.05
N ALA A 208 14.03 3.28 4.76
CA ALA A 208 12.82 2.47 4.63
C ALA A 208 13.11 1.02 5.02
N GLY A 209 12.15 0.38 5.66
CA GLY A 209 12.29 -0.99 6.14
C GLY A 209 11.34 -1.28 7.30
N ALA A 210 10.96 -2.55 7.44
CA ALA A 210 10.18 -2.97 8.60
C ALA A 210 11.07 -3.00 9.84
N LEU A 211 10.70 -2.25 10.89
CA LEU A 211 11.51 -2.20 12.12
C LEU A 211 11.52 -3.54 12.87
N GLU A 212 10.49 -4.37 12.70
CA GLU A 212 10.51 -5.76 13.14
C GLU A 212 11.49 -6.68 12.36
N GLY A 213 12.07 -6.20 11.27
CA GLY A 213 12.90 -6.98 10.35
C GLY A 213 12.08 -7.80 9.36
N GLY A 214 12.76 -8.67 8.61
CA GLY A 214 12.16 -9.59 7.64
C GLY A 214 11.81 -8.99 6.28
N LYS A 215 11.83 -7.65 6.11
CA LYS A 215 11.60 -6.97 4.82
C LYS A 215 12.57 -5.80 4.63
N ASP A 216 13.37 -5.88 3.58
CA ASP A 216 14.35 -4.86 3.19
C ASP A 216 14.87 -5.11 1.77
N SER A 217 15.56 -4.12 1.21
CA SER A 217 16.47 -4.30 0.08
C SER A 217 17.69 -5.12 0.48
N CYS A 218 18.34 -5.78 -0.48
CA CYS A 218 19.53 -6.57 -0.20
C CYS A 218 20.62 -6.45 -1.28
N GLN A 219 21.73 -7.19 -1.12
CA GLN A 219 22.83 -7.12 -2.08
C GLN A 219 22.36 -7.53 -3.48
N GLY A 220 22.61 -6.65 -4.46
CA GLY A 220 22.13 -6.77 -5.85
C GLY A 220 20.92 -5.87 -6.15
N ASP A 221 20.23 -5.35 -5.14
CA ASP A 221 19.18 -4.32 -5.34
C ASP A 221 19.76 -2.90 -5.41
N SER A 222 21.05 -2.74 -5.10
CA SER A 222 21.81 -1.48 -5.17
C SER A 222 21.50 -0.69 -6.43
N GLY A 223 21.18 0.60 -6.28
CA GLY A 223 20.78 1.47 -7.38
C GLY A 223 19.33 1.31 -7.86
N GLY A 224 18.61 0.28 -7.40
CA GLY A 224 17.19 0.08 -7.64
C GLY A 224 16.33 1.18 -6.99
N PRO A 225 15.06 1.31 -7.41
CA PRO A 225 14.19 2.38 -6.95
C PRO A 225 13.48 2.03 -5.64
N LEU A 226 13.33 3.03 -4.77
CA LEU A 226 12.31 3.07 -3.72
C LEU A 226 11.17 3.98 -4.21
N VAL A 227 9.98 3.42 -4.38
CA VAL A 227 8.82 4.15 -4.95
C VAL A 227 7.63 4.16 -4.02
N SER A 228 6.95 5.29 -3.94
CA SER A 228 5.71 5.48 -3.17
C SER A 228 4.58 5.88 -4.11
N LYS A 229 3.36 5.39 -3.86
CA LYS A 229 2.20 5.68 -4.72
C LYS A 229 1.36 6.81 -4.12
N GLN A 230 1.05 7.84 -4.90
CA GLN A 230 0.07 8.86 -4.55
C GLN A 230 -1.02 8.93 -5.63
N GLY A 231 -2.24 8.56 -5.23
CA GLY A 231 -3.34 8.34 -6.17
C GLY A 231 -2.98 7.28 -7.22
N SER A 232 -2.94 7.68 -8.48
CA SER A 232 -2.64 6.81 -9.62
C SER A 232 -1.19 6.90 -10.12
N VAL A 233 -0.33 7.65 -9.44
CA VAL A 233 1.04 7.95 -9.86
C VAL A 233 2.04 7.36 -8.89
N TRP A 234 3.05 6.69 -9.43
CA TRP A 234 4.22 6.21 -8.70
C TRP A 234 5.34 7.23 -8.73
N VAL A 235 5.86 7.56 -7.57
CA VAL A 235 6.90 8.57 -7.37
C VAL A 235 8.10 7.92 -6.70
N GLN A 236 9.27 8.00 -7.32
CA GLN A 236 10.52 7.51 -6.75
C GLN A 236 11.02 8.47 -5.67
N SER A 237 11.00 7.99 -4.44
CA SER A 237 11.41 8.72 -3.24
C SER A 237 12.87 8.45 -2.87
N GLY A 238 13.41 7.29 -3.28
CA GLY A 238 14.78 6.91 -2.98
C GLY A 238 15.47 6.05 -4.05
N VAL A 239 16.78 5.91 -3.92
CA VAL A 239 17.65 5.00 -4.66
C VAL A 239 18.38 4.10 -3.66
N VAL A 240 18.30 2.77 -3.80
CA VAL A 240 18.93 1.81 -2.87
C VAL A 240 20.43 2.09 -2.77
N SER A 241 20.93 2.33 -1.55
CA SER A 241 22.32 2.76 -1.32
C SER A 241 23.09 1.77 -0.43
N PHE A 242 22.75 1.67 0.86
CA PHE A 242 23.45 0.78 1.79
C PHE A 242 22.55 0.31 2.95
N GLY A 243 23.04 -0.66 3.72
CA GLY A 243 22.40 -1.15 4.93
C GLY A 243 23.32 -2.11 5.68
N ASP A 244 23.14 -2.22 6.99
CA ASP A 244 23.85 -3.20 7.82
C ASP A 244 23.13 -4.55 7.70
N SER A 245 23.59 -5.37 6.73
CA SER A 245 22.91 -6.60 6.30
C SER A 245 21.58 -6.30 5.59
N CYS A 246 20.69 -7.29 5.49
CA CYS A 246 19.37 -7.15 4.90
C CYS A 246 18.31 -7.64 5.87
N ALA A 247 17.22 -6.87 6.01
CA ALA A 247 16.01 -7.29 6.70
C ALA A 247 16.24 -7.63 8.19
N LEU A 248 17.22 -7.00 8.82
CA LEU A 248 17.42 -7.10 10.27
C LEU A 248 16.46 -6.18 11.02
N ALA A 249 16.00 -6.65 12.18
CA ALA A 249 15.16 -5.83 13.04
C ALA A 249 15.92 -4.57 13.49
N ASN A 250 15.22 -3.43 13.48
CA ASN A 250 15.72 -2.11 13.85
C ASN A 250 16.88 -1.57 13.00
N LEU A 251 17.15 -2.17 11.83
CA LEU A 251 18.15 -1.71 10.88
C LEU A 251 17.48 -1.49 9.52
N PRO A 252 16.81 -0.35 9.30
CA PRO A 252 16.20 -0.06 8.02
C PRO A 252 17.28 0.20 6.96
N GLY A 253 17.01 -0.20 5.72
CA GLY A 253 17.83 0.16 4.58
C GLY A 253 17.89 1.68 4.38
N VAL A 254 19.02 2.14 3.86
CA VAL A 254 19.30 3.56 3.59
C VAL A 254 19.37 3.79 2.09
N TYR A 255 18.71 4.85 1.64
CA TYR A 255 18.51 5.20 0.24
C TYR A 255 18.93 6.66 0.02
N ALA A 256 19.48 6.98 -1.15
CA ALA A 256 19.68 8.38 -1.53
C ALA A 256 18.30 9.04 -1.77
N ARG A 257 18.03 10.18 -1.12
CA ARG A 257 16.74 10.88 -1.15
C ARG A 257 16.57 11.67 -2.43
N VAL A 258 15.79 11.15 -3.39
CA VAL A 258 15.63 11.72 -4.74
C VAL A 258 15.25 13.21 -4.74
N SER A 259 14.40 13.63 -3.80
CA SER A 259 13.95 15.03 -3.73
C SER A 259 15.08 16.04 -3.50
N GLN A 260 16.20 15.64 -2.90
CA GLN A 260 17.37 16.52 -2.70
C GLN A 260 18.17 16.75 -3.98
N TYR A 261 17.96 15.93 -5.02
CA TYR A 261 18.76 15.97 -6.25
C TYR A 261 18.01 16.51 -7.46
N GLN A 262 16.79 17.06 -7.29
CA GLN A 262 16.01 17.59 -8.42
C GLN A 262 16.81 18.62 -9.24
N ASN A 263 17.46 19.59 -8.57
CA ASN A 263 18.22 20.63 -9.25
C ASN A 263 19.38 20.04 -10.06
N TRP A 264 20.17 19.16 -9.43
CA TRP A 264 21.28 18.49 -10.09
C TRP A 264 20.81 17.65 -11.30
N ILE A 265 19.72 16.90 -11.17
CA ILE A 265 19.16 16.12 -12.29
C ILE A 265 18.75 17.04 -13.45
N ASN A 266 18.11 18.17 -13.16
CA ASN A 266 17.71 19.14 -14.18
C ASN A 266 18.90 19.84 -14.85
N GLU A 267 20.00 20.04 -14.13
CA GLU A 267 21.24 20.59 -14.69
C GLU A 267 21.92 19.60 -15.66
N GLN A 268 21.87 18.29 -15.35
CA GLN A 268 22.44 17.26 -16.23
C GLN A 268 21.55 16.95 -17.44
N ILE A 269 20.22 17.00 -17.28
CA ILE A 269 19.24 16.64 -18.31
C ILE A 269 18.55 17.92 -18.84
N SER A 270 19.16 18.51 -19.86
CA SER A 270 18.67 19.78 -20.45
C SER A 270 17.55 19.60 -21.50
N THR A 271 17.39 18.40 -22.03
CA THR A 271 16.34 18.04 -23.01
C THR A 271 15.57 16.82 -22.55
N ASN A 272 14.26 16.77 -22.81
CA ASN A 272 13.39 15.65 -22.42
C ASN A 272 13.44 15.39 -20.90
N GLN A 273 13.16 16.43 -20.12
CA GLN A 273 13.31 16.39 -18.67
C GLN A 273 12.40 15.33 -18.02
N PRO A 274 12.91 14.61 -17.00
CA PRO A 274 12.10 13.65 -16.27
C PRO A 274 10.92 14.33 -15.55
N GLY A 275 9.83 13.59 -15.38
CA GLY A 275 8.65 14.11 -14.69
C GLY A 275 8.87 14.19 -13.18
N PHE A 276 8.93 15.40 -12.62
CA PHE A 276 8.94 15.64 -11.18
C PHE A 276 7.52 15.84 -10.64
N VAL A 277 7.16 15.11 -9.59
CA VAL A 277 5.84 15.18 -8.95
C VAL A 277 6.01 15.40 -7.45
N THR A 278 5.20 16.31 -6.91
CA THR A 278 5.16 16.55 -5.45
C THR A 278 4.38 15.44 -4.78
N PHE A 279 5.08 14.62 -4.00
CA PHE A 279 4.44 13.70 -3.06
C PHE A 279 4.21 14.42 -1.73
N THR A 280 2.96 14.47 -1.27
CA THR A 280 2.63 15.08 0.04
C THR A 280 2.20 14.01 1.03
N SER A 281 2.91 13.87 2.15
CA SER A 281 2.47 13.02 3.26
C SER A 281 1.30 13.66 4.00
N ASN A 282 0.31 12.84 4.35
CA ASN A 282 -0.85 13.26 5.13
C ASN A 282 -0.61 13.05 6.63
N GLY A 283 -1.23 13.90 7.46
CA GLY A 283 -1.15 13.82 8.92
C GLY A 283 0.04 14.58 9.51
N THR A 284 0.39 14.24 10.75
CA THR A 284 1.52 14.85 11.47
C THR A 284 2.78 14.03 11.29
N ASP A 285 3.92 14.69 11.12
CA ASP A 285 5.21 14.03 11.11
C ASP A 285 5.60 13.56 12.51
N GLY A 286 5.32 12.29 12.80
CA GLY A 286 5.64 11.67 14.09
C GLY A 286 7.14 11.56 14.35
N ASP A 287 7.98 11.69 13.31
CA ASP A 287 9.44 11.67 13.46
C ASP A 287 9.95 12.89 14.24
N LEU A 288 9.23 14.02 14.18
CA LEU A 288 9.56 15.24 14.93
C LEU A 288 9.57 15.03 16.44
N ALA A 289 8.80 14.05 16.94
CA ALA A 289 8.76 13.67 18.35
C ALA A 289 9.83 12.65 18.75
N ILE A 290 10.71 12.22 17.83
CA ILE A 290 11.78 11.27 18.11
C ILE A 290 13.00 12.00 18.66
N PHE A 291 13.50 11.48 19.78
CA PHE A 291 14.67 12.00 20.48
C PHE A 291 15.63 10.85 20.84
N CYS A 292 16.91 11.07 20.57
CA CYS A 292 18.01 10.24 21.05
C CYS A 292 19.27 11.11 21.16
N LYS A 293 20.23 10.65 21.96
CA LYS A 293 21.46 11.40 22.24
C LYS A 293 22.21 11.72 20.93
N GLY A 294 22.41 13.01 20.65
CA GLY A 294 23.15 13.50 19.48
C GLY A 294 22.29 14.05 18.35
N VAL A 295 20.99 13.73 18.28
CA VAL A 295 20.09 14.36 17.30
C VAL A 295 19.61 15.72 17.84
N PRO A 296 19.78 16.84 17.10
CA PRO A 296 19.36 18.17 17.57
C PRO A 296 17.87 18.23 17.94
N GLU A 297 17.53 18.92 19.03
CA GLU A 297 16.13 19.21 19.38
C GLU A 297 15.51 20.22 18.39
N ILE A 298 14.24 19.99 18.04
CA ILE A 298 13.49 20.93 17.21
C ILE A 298 12.92 22.01 18.12
N THR A 299 13.50 23.22 18.06
CA THR A 299 13.00 24.37 18.81
C THR A 299 11.75 24.91 18.12
N THR A 300 10.57 24.46 18.57
CA THR A 300 9.30 25.00 18.09
C THR A 300 9.11 26.39 18.72
N THR A 301 9.23 27.45 17.93
CA THR A 301 8.97 28.83 18.37
C THR A 301 7.47 28.98 18.65
N THR A 302 7.05 28.61 19.86
CA THR A 302 5.67 28.79 20.31
C THR A 302 5.55 30.16 20.97
N ALA A 303 4.83 31.06 20.32
CA ALA A 303 4.46 32.35 20.89
C ALA A 303 3.82 32.15 22.27
N THR A 304 4.38 32.83 23.26
CA THR A 304 4.04 32.71 24.67
C THR A 304 2.68 33.35 24.95
N THR A 305 1.63 32.54 25.15
CA THR A 305 0.48 32.95 25.97
C THR A 305 0.65 32.34 27.36
N LYS A 306 0.91 33.25 28.31
CA LYS A 306 1.08 33.06 29.74
C LYS A 306 -0.06 32.23 30.35
N ALA A 307 0.22 30.99 30.74
CA ALA A 307 -0.69 30.18 31.54
C ALA A 307 -0.49 30.50 33.03
N THR A 308 -1.57 30.93 33.68
CA THR A 308 -1.64 31.17 35.12
C THR A 308 -1.79 29.84 35.86
N THR A 309 -0.85 29.54 36.75
CA THR A 309 -0.89 28.39 37.67
C THR A 309 -2.09 28.50 38.60
N THR A 310 -3.03 27.54 38.54
CA THR A 310 -4.06 27.35 39.56
C THR A 310 -3.87 25.98 40.20
N THR A 311 -3.42 26.00 41.45
CA THR A 311 -3.33 24.86 42.36
C THR A 311 -4.72 24.24 42.53
N THR A 312 -4.89 22.95 42.21
CA THR A 312 -6.13 22.22 42.52
C THR A 312 -5.85 21.11 43.52
N THR A 313 -6.46 21.27 44.69
CA THR A 313 -6.45 20.38 45.84
C THR A 313 -7.16 19.06 45.53
N THR A 314 -6.50 17.95 45.82
CA THR A 314 -7.03 16.59 45.76
C THR A 314 -8.24 16.45 46.69
N THR A 315 -9.43 16.23 46.13
CA THR A 315 -10.62 15.79 46.89
C THR A 315 -11.04 14.42 46.37
N THR A 316 -10.82 13.40 47.19
CA THR A 316 -11.27 12.03 46.97
C THR A 316 -12.79 12.01 46.90
N THR A 317 -13.34 11.75 45.71
CA THR A 317 -14.78 11.50 45.54
C THR A 317 -14.95 10.13 44.91
N THR A 318 -15.57 9.23 45.67
CA THR A 318 -15.94 7.88 45.25
C THR A 318 -17.12 7.99 44.27
N THR A 319 -16.83 8.03 42.96
CA THR A 319 -17.85 7.92 41.91
C THR A 319 -17.94 6.48 41.42
N THR A 320 -19.11 5.88 41.64
CA THR A 320 -19.56 4.62 41.04
C THR A 320 -19.51 4.75 39.52
N THR A 321 -18.60 4.03 38.87
CA THR A 321 -18.43 4.02 37.42
C THR A 321 -19.53 3.18 36.75
N THR A 322 -20.49 3.84 36.11
CA THR A 322 -21.30 3.20 35.07
C THR A 322 -20.40 2.92 33.86
N VAL A 323 -20.15 1.64 33.60
CA VAL A 323 -19.34 1.15 32.47
C VAL A 323 -19.96 1.63 31.15
N ALA A 324 -19.18 2.33 30.32
CA ALA A 324 -19.63 2.76 29.00
C ALA A 324 -20.01 1.52 28.15
N PRO A 325 -21.12 1.57 27.39
CA PRO A 325 -21.58 0.43 26.61
C PRO A 325 -20.55 0.04 25.54
N VAL A 326 -20.34 -1.27 25.35
CA VAL A 326 -19.49 -1.80 24.28
C VAL A 326 -20.09 -1.47 22.91
N VAL A 327 -19.25 -0.97 22.00
CA VAL A 327 -19.63 -0.65 20.62
C VAL A 327 -18.97 -1.60 19.63
N CYS A 328 -19.67 -1.94 18.55
CA CYS A 328 -19.16 -2.82 17.51
C CYS A 328 -18.59 -2.04 16.32
N GLY A 329 -17.76 -2.70 15.52
CA GLY A 329 -17.35 -2.23 14.19
C GLY A 329 -16.38 -1.05 14.19
N SER A 330 -15.82 -0.70 15.35
CA SER A 330 -14.83 0.37 15.51
C SER A 330 -13.41 -0.22 15.45
N ALA A 331 -12.69 0.07 14.37
CA ALA A 331 -11.26 -0.21 14.25
C ALA A 331 -10.45 1.10 14.24
N LYS A 332 -10.09 1.59 15.43
CA LYS A 332 -9.40 2.89 15.60
C LYS A 332 -8.02 2.95 14.94
N LEU A 333 -7.34 1.80 14.82
CA LEU A 333 -6.04 1.68 14.16
C LEU A 333 -6.17 1.39 12.66
N ASN A 334 -7.40 1.26 12.15
CA ASN A 334 -7.70 1.10 10.73
C ASN A 334 -8.06 2.47 10.13
N THR A 335 -7.02 3.24 9.78
CA THR A 335 -7.13 4.61 9.29
C THR A 335 -7.45 4.70 7.79
N ARG A 336 -8.09 3.68 7.19
CA ARG A 336 -8.42 3.61 5.75
C ARG A 336 -9.50 4.61 5.34
N VAL A 337 -9.11 5.89 5.32
CA VAL A 337 -9.75 7.00 4.62
C VAL A 337 -8.78 7.38 3.50
N GLY A 338 -9.01 6.85 2.29
CA GLY A 338 -8.39 7.37 1.06
C GLY A 338 -7.01 6.86 0.64
N GLY A 339 -6.66 5.58 0.88
CA GLY A 339 -5.44 4.99 0.31
C GLY A 339 -5.39 3.46 0.41
N ASN A 340 -4.93 2.79 -0.65
CA ASN A 340 -4.64 1.36 -0.66
C ASN A 340 -3.42 1.09 0.24
N ILE A 341 -3.67 0.70 1.50
CA ILE A 341 -2.69 0.10 2.39
C ILE A 341 -2.78 -1.41 2.17
N SER A 342 -1.67 -2.13 1.94
CA SER A 342 -1.69 -3.58 1.68
C SER A 342 -1.02 -4.42 2.79
N LEU A 343 -0.57 -3.80 3.89
CA LEU A 343 -0.05 -4.50 5.06
C LEU A 343 -1.01 -4.38 6.25
N VAL A 344 -1.42 -5.54 6.75
CA VAL A 344 -2.14 -5.64 8.01
C VAL A 344 -1.17 -5.35 9.15
N SER A 345 -1.36 -4.24 9.86
CA SER A 345 -0.66 -3.92 11.10
C SER A 345 -1.46 -4.42 12.31
N PRO A 346 -0.84 -4.57 13.51
CA PRO A 346 -1.58 -4.99 14.69
C PRO A 346 -2.79 -4.07 14.95
N GLY A 347 -3.96 -4.67 15.09
CA GLY A 347 -5.20 -3.94 15.40
C GLY A 347 -5.87 -3.24 14.21
N VAL A 348 -5.39 -3.44 12.97
CA VAL A 348 -6.14 -3.06 11.75
C VAL A 348 -7.45 -3.85 11.65
N TRP A 349 -7.42 -5.13 12.04
CA TRP A 349 -8.59 -6.00 12.10
C TRP A 349 -8.76 -6.54 13.54
N PRO A 350 -9.24 -5.71 14.48
CA PRO A 350 -9.23 -6.03 15.92
C PRO A 350 -10.23 -7.13 16.31
N TRP A 351 -11.08 -7.57 15.39
CA TRP A 351 -12.02 -8.67 15.59
C TRP A 351 -11.47 -10.02 15.12
N MET A 352 -10.30 -10.08 14.49
CA MET A 352 -9.76 -11.34 13.99
C MET A 352 -9.47 -12.32 15.12
N ALA A 353 -9.97 -13.54 14.95
CA ALA A 353 -9.74 -14.65 15.85
C ALA A 353 -9.04 -15.79 15.11
N SER A 354 -7.95 -16.28 15.68
CA SER A 354 -7.27 -17.49 15.20
C SER A 354 -7.80 -18.68 15.99
N LEU A 355 -8.49 -19.60 15.34
CA LEU A 355 -8.92 -20.86 15.94
C LEU A 355 -7.77 -21.85 15.89
N GLN A 356 -7.40 -22.35 17.07
CA GLN A 356 -6.29 -23.27 17.29
C GLN A 356 -6.83 -24.63 17.70
N PHE A 357 -6.39 -25.68 16.98
CA PHE A 357 -6.62 -27.08 17.34
C PHE A 357 -5.27 -27.71 17.67
N ASN A 358 -5.13 -28.29 18.86
CA ASN A 358 -3.85 -28.82 19.37
C ASN A 358 -2.67 -27.82 19.29
N GLY A 359 -2.95 -26.52 19.45
CA GLY A 359 -1.93 -25.46 19.40
C GLY A 359 -1.46 -25.07 17.99
N SER A 360 -2.14 -25.55 16.93
CA SER A 360 -1.91 -25.11 15.55
C SER A 360 -3.12 -24.38 14.98
N HIS A 361 -2.88 -23.34 14.18
CA HIS A 361 -3.92 -22.61 13.47
C HIS A 361 -4.59 -23.51 12.44
N VAL A 362 -5.92 -23.54 12.44
CA VAL A 362 -6.68 -24.31 11.46
C VAL A 362 -7.71 -23.46 10.71
N CYS A 363 -8.24 -22.42 11.34
CA CYS A 363 -9.24 -21.56 10.74
C CYS A 363 -9.22 -20.15 11.31
N GLY A 364 -9.69 -19.22 10.49
CA GLY A 364 -10.11 -17.90 10.93
C GLY A 364 -11.41 -17.92 11.73
N GLY A 365 -11.67 -16.81 12.38
CA GLY A 365 -12.88 -16.52 13.14
C GLY A 365 -12.97 -15.03 13.42
N THR A 366 -14.09 -14.61 13.99
CA THR A 366 -14.39 -13.20 14.22
C THR A 366 -15.05 -12.98 15.57
N LEU A 367 -14.52 -12.09 16.40
CA LEU A 367 -15.18 -11.64 17.63
C LEU A 367 -16.41 -10.80 17.27
N ILE A 368 -17.59 -11.31 17.59
CA ILE A 368 -18.89 -10.71 17.24
C ILE A 368 -19.63 -10.11 18.43
N ALA A 369 -19.25 -10.50 19.65
CA ALA A 369 -19.68 -9.91 20.91
C ALA A 369 -18.60 -10.18 21.98
N GLU A 370 -18.74 -9.62 23.18
CA GLU A 370 -17.72 -9.68 24.23
C GLU A 370 -17.16 -11.08 24.52
N ARG A 371 -17.96 -12.14 24.35
CA ARG A 371 -17.53 -13.53 24.65
C ARG A 371 -17.80 -14.51 23.52
N PHE A 372 -18.11 -14.03 22.32
CA PHE A 372 -18.57 -14.88 21.24
C PHE A 372 -17.76 -14.65 19.98
N VAL A 373 -17.21 -15.75 19.46
CA VAL A 373 -16.47 -15.79 18.21
C VAL A 373 -17.26 -16.61 17.20
N MET A 374 -17.45 -16.06 16.01
CA MET A 374 -18.10 -16.74 14.89
C MET A 374 -17.06 -17.25 13.90
N SER A 375 -17.25 -18.46 13.40
CA SER A 375 -16.43 -19.08 12.36
C SER A 375 -17.31 -19.96 11.46
N SER A 376 -16.72 -20.64 10.47
CA SER A 376 -17.42 -21.62 9.64
C SER A 376 -17.63 -22.92 10.42
N ALA A 377 -18.79 -23.56 10.29
CA ALA A 377 -19.05 -24.86 10.91
C ALA A 377 -18.11 -25.96 10.38
N SER A 378 -17.67 -25.85 9.13
CA SER A 378 -16.70 -26.77 8.51
C SER A 378 -15.35 -26.80 9.24
N CYS A 379 -14.98 -25.71 9.90
CA CYS A 379 -13.75 -25.63 10.69
C CYS A 379 -13.76 -26.58 11.89
N LEU A 380 -14.95 -26.91 12.41
CA LEU A 380 -15.11 -27.71 13.62
C LEU A 380 -15.42 -29.19 13.34
N THR A 381 -15.26 -29.63 12.08
CA THR A 381 -15.45 -31.03 11.67
C THR A 381 -14.50 -31.99 12.38
N ARG A 382 -13.34 -31.51 12.85
CA ARG A 382 -12.33 -32.32 13.55
C ARG A 382 -12.74 -32.70 14.98
N SER A 383 -13.46 -31.81 15.67
CA SER A 383 -13.99 -32.04 17.01
C SER A 383 -15.00 -30.95 17.37
N THR A 384 -16.13 -31.35 17.94
CA THR A 384 -17.12 -30.43 18.53
C THR A 384 -16.92 -30.22 20.03
N ASN A 385 -15.90 -30.86 20.64
CA ASN A 385 -15.60 -30.70 22.06
C ASN A 385 -14.87 -29.37 22.31
N ALA A 386 -15.48 -28.48 23.10
CA ALA A 386 -14.94 -27.16 23.38
C ALA A 386 -13.52 -27.17 23.97
N SER A 387 -13.18 -28.19 24.76
CA SER A 387 -11.85 -28.35 25.39
C SER A 387 -10.69 -28.42 24.39
N ASP A 388 -10.95 -28.89 23.18
CA ASP A 388 -9.93 -29.14 22.15
C ASP A 388 -9.53 -27.85 21.42
N TRP A 389 -10.31 -26.79 21.62
CA TRP A 389 -10.19 -25.53 20.91
C TRP A 389 -9.64 -24.43 21.81
N THR A 390 -8.72 -23.66 21.25
CA THR A 390 -8.24 -22.40 21.84
C THR A 390 -8.43 -21.29 20.82
N VAL A 391 -8.90 -20.14 21.27
CA VAL A 391 -9.05 -18.96 20.41
C VAL A 391 -7.99 -17.94 20.80
N ILE A 392 -7.29 -17.41 19.80
CA ILE A 392 -6.30 -16.35 20.00
C ILE A 392 -6.79 -15.08 19.30
N LEU A 393 -6.94 -14.01 20.09
CA LEU A 393 -7.36 -12.67 19.63
C LEU A 393 -6.17 -11.71 19.65
N GLY A 394 -6.21 -10.64 18.84
CA GLY A 394 -5.15 -9.63 18.81
C GLY A 394 -3.82 -10.10 18.17
N ARG A 395 -3.82 -11.31 17.60
CA ARG A 395 -2.68 -11.91 16.89
C ARG A 395 -2.48 -11.23 15.53
N LEU A 396 -1.22 -11.01 15.14
CA LEU A 396 -0.85 -10.62 13.78
C LEU A 396 -0.12 -11.77 13.07
N ASN A 397 0.87 -12.39 13.71
CA ASN A 397 1.71 -13.44 13.14
C ASN A 397 1.43 -14.79 13.79
N GLN A 398 1.43 -15.89 13.03
CA GLN A 398 1.30 -17.23 13.63
C GLN A 398 2.62 -17.75 14.22
N ASN A 399 3.76 -17.44 13.61
CA ASN A 399 5.06 -18.04 13.96
C ASN A 399 5.99 -17.09 14.74
N SER A 400 5.54 -15.88 15.10
CA SER A 400 6.33 -14.92 15.87
C SER A 400 5.61 -14.44 17.13
N SER A 401 6.32 -13.75 18.02
CA SER A 401 5.72 -13.13 19.20
C SER A 401 4.75 -12.00 18.81
N ASN A 402 3.61 -11.92 19.48
CA ASN A 402 2.62 -10.84 19.34
C ASN A 402 2.38 -10.20 20.70
N PRO A 403 2.68 -8.89 20.90
CA PRO A 403 2.58 -8.25 22.21
C PRO A 403 1.14 -8.03 22.69
N ASN A 404 0.17 -8.10 21.78
CA ASN A 404 -1.24 -7.81 22.05
C ASN A 404 -2.13 -9.06 21.99
N GLU A 405 -1.55 -10.25 21.79
CA GLU A 405 -2.36 -11.46 21.66
C GLU A 405 -2.87 -11.98 23.00
N VAL A 406 -4.07 -12.52 23.00
CA VAL A 406 -4.68 -13.14 24.17
C VAL A 406 -5.23 -14.50 23.77
N SER A 407 -4.73 -15.55 24.43
CA SER A 407 -5.16 -16.94 24.25
C SER A 407 -6.24 -17.30 25.26
N ILE A 408 -7.40 -17.75 24.77
CA ILE A 408 -8.59 -18.02 25.58
C ILE A 408 -9.14 -19.40 25.23
N LYS A 409 -9.47 -20.19 26.25
CA LYS A 409 -10.14 -21.50 26.08
C LYS A 409 -11.60 -21.32 25.66
N VAL A 410 -12.11 -22.30 24.91
CA VAL A 410 -13.52 -22.32 24.52
C VAL A 410 -14.32 -23.06 25.59
N ALA A 411 -15.43 -22.47 26.03
CA ALA A 411 -16.34 -23.06 27.01
C ALA A 411 -17.46 -23.87 26.36
N ASN A 412 -17.97 -23.39 25.22
CA ASN A 412 -19.04 -24.05 24.50
C ASN A 412 -18.95 -23.78 23.00
N ILE A 413 -19.44 -24.70 22.18
CA ILE A 413 -19.53 -24.60 20.72
C ILE A 413 -20.98 -24.88 20.33
N THR A 414 -21.57 -24.01 19.52
CA THR A 414 -22.91 -24.22 18.97
C THR A 414 -22.86 -24.03 17.46
N LEU A 415 -23.43 -24.98 16.72
CA LEU A 415 -23.44 -24.99 15.26
C LEU A 415 -24.82 -24.60 14.75
N SER A 416 -24.87 -23.80 13.68
CA SER A 416 -26.13 -23.60 12.96
C SER A 416 -26.55 -24.87 12.23
N ASN A 417 -27.84 -25.01 11.99
CA ASN A 417 -28.41 -26.12 11.24
C ASN A 417 -29.30 -25.58 10.12
N SER A 418 -28.67 -25.13 9.04
CA SER A 418 -29.29 -24.59 7.84
C SER A 418 -28.85 -25.40 6.61
N THR A 419 -29.63 -25.34 5.54
CA THR A 419 -29.26 -25.96 4.26
C THR A 419 -28.12 -25.17 3.61
N GLY A 420 -26.99 -25.83 3.35
CA GLY A 420 -25.80 -25.22 2.73
C GLY A 420 -24.67 -24.93 3.71
N ASP A 421 -23.94 -23.84 3.48
CA ASP A 421 -22.87 -23.38 4.37
C ASP A 421 -23.44 -23.02 5.76
N ASN A 422 -22.79 -23.51 6.81
CA ASN A 422 -23.20 -23.31 8.20
C ASN A 422 -22.13 -22.55 8.98
N VAL A 423 -22.54 -21.87 10.04
CA VAL A 423 -21.65 -21.13 10.95
C VAL A 423 -21.56 -21.82 12.31
N ALA A 424 -20.44 -21.61 12.98
CA ALA A 424 -20.21 -22.01 14.36
C ALA A 424 -20.05 -20.78 15.25
N VAL A 425 -20.64 -20.81 16.43
CA VAL A 425 -20.42 -19.82 17.49
C VAL A 425 -19.69 -20.49 18.64
N LEU A 426 -18.51 -19.97 18.95
CA LEU A 426 -17.65 -20.41 20.05
C LEU A 426 -17.81 -19.41 21.21
N GLN A 427 -18.27 -19.90 22.35
CA GLN A 427 -18.34 -19.13 23.59
C GLN A 427 -17.00 -19.20 24.33
N LEU A 428 -16.38 -18.06 24.57
CA LEU A 428 -15.10 -17.95 25.27
C LEU A 428 -15.26 -18.18 26.78
N ALA A 429 -14.34 -18.94 27.38
CA ALA A 429 -14.33 -19.25 28.81
C ALA A 429 -14.17 -18.01 29.72
N VAL A 430 -13.59 -16.93 29.19
CA VAL A 430 -13.54 -15.60 29.80
C VAL A 430 -13.72 -14.52 28.72
N ALA A 431 -14.24 -13.36 29.09
CA ALA A 431 -14.24 -12.20 28.19
C ALA A 431 -12.81 -11.65 28.05
N PRO A 432 -12.31 -11.40 26.82
CA PRO A 432 -11.08 -10.65 26.63
C PRO A 432 -11.27 -9.21 27.11
N LYS A 433 -10.18 -8.59 27.56
CA LYS A 433 -10.15 -7.14 27.74
C LYS A 433 -10.22 -6.47 26.36
N LEU A 434 -11.23 -5.63 26.14
CA LEU A 434 -11.34 -4.86 24.90
C LEU A 434 -10.24 -3.80 24.84
N THR A 435 -9.52 -3.75 23.72
CA THR A 435 -8.40 -2.83 23.46
C THR A 435 -8.45 -2.36 22.01
N ASN A 436 -7.55 -1.47 21.57
CA ASN A 436 -7.48 -1.14 20.14
C ASN A 436 -7.13 -2.33 19.22
N PHE A 437 -6.71 -3.47 19.80
CA PHE A 437 -6.33 -4.70 19.09
C PHE A 437 -7.37 -5.81 19.21
N ILE A 438 -8.32 -5.66 20.15
CA ILE A 438 -9.40 -6.63 20.41
C ILE A 438 -10.70 -5.87 20.57
N GLN A 439 -11.55 -5.89 19.55
CA GLN A 439 -12.87 -5.25 19.50
C GLN A 439 -13.86 -6.13 18.72
N PRO A 440 -15.15 -6.17 19.09
CA PRO A 440 -16.14 -6.86 18.30
C PRO A 440 -16.46 -6.12 16.99
N ILE A 441 -16.70 -6.86 15.91
CA ILE A 441 -17.28 -6.32 14.67
C ILE A 441 -18.81 -6.26 14.78
N CYS A 442 -19.45 -5.36 14.02
CA CYS A 442 -20.91 -5.41 13.90
C CYS A 442 -21.32 -6.56 12.99
N VAL A 443 -22.30 -7.35 13.38
CA VAL A 443 -22.83 -8.44 12.54
C VAL A 443 -24.00 -7.91 11.74
N ASP A 444 -24.06 -8.22 10.43
CA ASP A 444 -25.25 -7.96 9.66
C ASP A 444 -26.39 -8.91 10.08
N MET A 445 -27.47 -8.32 10.60
CA MET A 445 -28.66 -9.04 11.04
C MET A 445 -29.83 -8.87 10.06
N GLY A 446 -29.56 -8.34 8.86
CA GLY A 446 -30.56 -8.04 7.82
C GLY A 446 -30.97 -6.57 7.76
N ASP A 447 -30.37 -5.71 8.57
CA ASP A 447 -30.59 -4.27 8.61
C ASP A 447 -29.67 -3.48 7.65
N ASN A 448 -28.72 -4.16 6.99
CA ASN A 448 -27.78 -3.53 6.07
C ASN A 448 -28.07 -3.90 4.61
N THR A 449 -27.84 -2.96 3.71
CA THR A 449 -27.88 -3.20 2.26
C THR A 449 -26.50 -3.02 1.67
N PHE A 450 -26.01 -4.04 0.95
CA PHE A 450 -24.72 -4.02 0.27
C PHE A 450 -24.96 -3.86 -1.24
N SER A 451 -24.89 -2.62 -1.74
CA SER A 451 -25.05 -2.35 -3.18
C SER A 451 -23.85 -2.86 -3.96
N ALA A 452 -24.01 -3.03 -5.27
CA ALA A 452 -22.87 -3.23 -6.17
C ALA A 452 -21.81 -2.14 -5.94
N ASP A 453 -20.54 -2.52 -6.09
CA ASP A 453 -19.34 -1.71 -5.86
C ASP A 453 -19.06 -1.33 -4.40
N THR A 454 -19.87 -1.80 -3.44
CA THR A 454 -19.54 -1.68 -2.01
C THR A 454 -18.18 -2.32 -1.76
N GLN A 455 -17.22 -1.55 -1.23
CA GLN A 455 -15.90 -2.07 -0.91
C GLN A 455 -15.94 -2.95 0.34
N CYS A 456 -15.36 -4.14 0.20
CA CYS A 456 -15.26 -5.13 1.26
C CYS A 456 -13.83 -5.70 1.32
N TRP A 457 -13.51 -6.32 2.45
CA TRP A 457 -12.24 -6.95 2.72
C TRP A 457 -12.48 -8.34 3.29
N ALA A 458 -11.64 -9.28 2.93
CA ALA A 458 -11.44 -10.54 3.62
C ALA A 458 -10.10 -10.49 4.34
N ALA A 459 -9.97 -11.15 5.49
CA ALA A 459 -8.69 -11.27 6.18
C ALA A 459 -8.54 -12.66 6.80
N GLY A 460 -7.33 -13.20 6.81
CA GLY A 460 -7.07 -14.55 7.29
C GLY A 460 -5.58 -14.94 7.25
N TRP A 461 -5.27 -16.10 7.82
CA TRP A 461 -3.91 -16.65 7.88
C TRP A 461 -3.77 -17.83 6.92
N GLY A 462 -4.05 -17.60 5.64
CA GLY A 462 -3.81 -18.56 4.57
C GLY A 462 -2.41 -19.21 4.62
N ALA A 463 -2.37 -20.53 4.36
CA ALA A 463 -1.16 -21.32 4.43
C ALA A 463 -0.08 -20.85 3.44
N GLY A 464 1.01 -20.28 3.97
CA GLY A 464 2.15 -19.82 3.18
C GLY A 464 1.97 -18.43 2.55
N ALA A 465 0.80 -17.80 2.66
CA ALA A 465 0.56 -16.45 2.14
C ALA A 465 1.22 -15.33 2.96
N GLY A 466 1.51 -15.58 4.25
CA GLY A 466 2.11 -14.61 5.16
C GLY A 466 3.63 -14.70 5.36
N GLY A 467 4.34 -15.39 4.46
CA GLY A 467 5.79 -15.62 4.57
C GLY A 467 6.18 -16.48 5.78
N VAL A 468 7.45 -16.38 6.22
CA VAL A 468 8.02 -17.19 7.31
C VAL A 468 7.23 -17.03 8.63
N ASN A 469 6.79 -15.80 8.91
CA ASN A 469 6.05 -15.49 10.13
C ASN A 469 4.55 -15.84 10.05
N GLN A 470 4.06 -16.23 8.87
CA GLN A 470 2.64 -16.44 8.59
C GLN A 470 1.80 -15.26 9.11
N THR A 471 2.13 -14.05 8.65
CA THR A 471 1.42 -12.81 8.97
C THR A 471 -0.01 -12.82 8.44
N LEU A 472 -0.94 -12.24 9.18
CA LEU A 472 -2.34 -12.02 8.76
C LEU A 472 -2.38 -11.31 7.41
N GLN A 473 -3.04 -11.91 6.44
CA GLN A 473 -3.24 -11.33 5.12
C GLN A 473 -4.60 -10.64 5.04
N GLU A 474 -4.71 -9.71 4.11
CA GLU A 474 -5.98 -9.08 3.75
C GLU A 474 -6.18 -9.07 2.24
N TYR A 475 -7.44 -9.16 1.84
CA TYR A 475 -7.86 -9.21 0.45
C TYR A 475 -8.98 -8.21 0.23
N GLN A 476 -8.70 -7.16 -0.52
CA GLN A 476 -9.72 -6.21 -0.94
C GLN A 476 -10.56 -6.80 -2.06
N THR A 477 -11.87 -6.56 -2.01
CA THR A 477 -12.84 -6.91 -3.05
C THR A 477 -13.98 -5.89 -3.09
N SER A 478 -14.86 -6.04 -4.05
CA SER A 478 -16.11 -5.26 -4.14
C SER A 478 -17.30 -6.19 -4.33
N VAL A 479 -18.45 -5.76 -3.84
CA VAL A 479 -19.72 -6.45 -4.06
C VAL A 479 -20.08 -6.36 -5.55
N VAL A 480 -20.40 -7.50 -6.15
CA VAL A 480 -20.81 -7.61 -7.56
C VAL A 480 -22.17 -8.30 -7.66
N SER A 481 -22.79 -8.23 -8.84
CA SER A 481 -24.02 -8.97 -9.10
C SER A 481 -23.78 -10.47 -9.05
N CYS A 482 -24.64 -11.19 -8.32
CA CYS A 482 -24.62 -12.65 -8.26
C CYS A 482 -25.03 -13.33 -9.59
N GLY A 483 -25.55 -12.58 -10.57
CA GLY A 483 -26.09 -13.16 -11.80
C GLY A 483 -27.12 -14.26 -11.51
N ASN A 484 -26.94 -15.44 -12.12
CA ASN A 484 -27.85 -16.59 -11.96
C ASN A 484 -27.72 -17.32 -10.61
N SER A 485 -26.75 -16.96 -9.77
CA SER A 485 -26.58 -17.50 -8.41
C SER A 485 -27.32 -16.68 -7.34
N SER A 486 -28.20 -15.76 -7.76
CA SER A 486 -28.91 -14.84 -6.88
C SER A 486 -29.93 -15.56 -5.99
N SER A 487 -29.56 -15.81 -4.74
CA SER A 487 -30.52 -15.94 -3.64
C SER A 487 -30.55 -14.64 -2.83
N ASN A 488 -31.68 -14.33 -2.17
CA ASN A 488 -31.76 -13.16 -1.27
C ASN A 488 -30.73 -13.24 -0.12
N ASN A 489 -30.26 -14.45 0.18
CA ASN A 489 -29.38 -14.78 1.29
C ASN A 489 -27.90 -14.81 0.85
N SER A 490 -27.60 -14.55 -0.42
CA SER A 490 -26.23 -14.56 -0.96
C SER A 490 -25.67 -13.14 -1.07
N ILE A 491 -24.36 -13.01 -0.81
CA ILE A 491 -23.55 -11.84 -1.18
C ILE A 491 -22.45 -12.32 -2.13
N CYS A 492 -22.24 -11.58 -3.21
CA CYS A 492 -21.27 -11.94 -4.23
C CYS A 492 -20.19 -10.88 -4.36
N THR A 493 -18.96 -11.32 -4.56
CA THR A 493 -17.81 -10.43 -4.68
C THR A 493 -16.96 -10.78 -5.89
N SER A 494 -16.12 -9.84 -6.33
CA SER A 494 -15.00 -10.19 -7.22
C SER A 494 -14.11 -11.25 -6.55
N SER A 495 -13.39 -12.03 -7.36
CA SER A 495 -12.60 -13.17 -6.89
C SER A 495 -11.61 -12.81 -5.77
N LEU A 496 -11.65 -13.60 -4.69
CA LEU A 496 -10.67 -13.57 -3.61
C LEU A 496 -9.79 -14.83 -3.71
N ASN A 497 -8.50 -14.67 -3.49
CA ASN A 497 -7.56 -15.80 -3.42
C ASN A 497 -7.51 -16.33 -1.98
N LEU A 498 -8.57 -17.05 -1.58
CA LEU A 498 -8.71 -17.65 -0.25
C LEU A 498 -8.00 -19.00 -0.18
N GLN A 499 -7.36 -19.27 0.95
CA GLN A 499 -6.66 -20.52 1.27
C GLN A 499 -7.28 -21.18 2.52
N GLU A 500 -6.86 -22.41 2.83
CA GLU A 500 -7.40 -23.22 3.95
C GLU A 500 -7.48 -22.44 5.28
N GLY A 501 -6.42 -21.72 5.65
CA GLY A 501 -6.36 -20.91 6.87
C GLY A 501 -7.20 -19.62 6.86
N ASP A 502 -7.79 -19.22 5.73
CA ASP A 502 -8.69 -18.07 5.65
C ASP A 502 -10.14 -18.46 5.97
N GLN A 503 -10.46 -19.76 5.88
CA GLN A 503 -11.81 -20.27 6.12
C GLN A 503 -12.28 -19.94 7.54
N GLY A 504 -13.54 -19.53 7.66
CA GLY A 504 -14.14 -19.08 8.91
C GLY A 504 -13.82 -17.63 9.28
N GLY A 505 -12.91 -16.96 8.57
CA GLY A 505 -12.69 -15.53 8.69
C GLY A 505 -13.88 -14.69 8.20
N PRO A 506 -13.85 -13.36 8.40
CA PRO A 506 -14.92 -12.47 7.98
C PRO A 506 -14.74 -11.94 6.55
N LEU A 507 -15.83 -11.89 5.79
CA LEU A 507 -16.02 -10.88 4.75
C LEU A 507 -16.61 -9.63 5.43
N MET A 508 -15.84 -8.55 5.44
CA MET A 508 -16.19 -7.32 6.13
C MET A 508 -16.35 -6.14 5.17
N CYS A 509 -17.46 -5.43 5.26
CA CYS A 509 -17.75 -4.27 4.43
C CYS A 509 -17.85 -3.03 5.32
N LYS A 510 -17.37 -1.89 4.84
CA LYS A 510 -17.41 -0.62 5.59
C LYS A 510 -18.68 0.14 5.22
N LEU A 511 -19.60 0.31 6.18
CA LEU A 511 -20.83 1.09 6.02
C LEU A 511 -20.82 2.27 6.99
N GLY A 512 -20.74 3.49 6.45
CA GLY A 512 -20.55 4.69 7.26
C GLY A 512 -19.23 4.65 8.04
N GLN A 513 -19.30 4.78 9.37
CA GLN A 513 -18.14 4.70 10.27
C GLN A 513 -17.89 3.30 10.85
N SER A 514 -18.76 2.33 10.57
CA SER A 514 -18.71 1.00 11.18
C SER A 514 -18.34 -0.08 10.16
N TRP A 515 -17.55 -1.04 10.63
CA TRP A 515 -17.26 -2.27 9.91
C TRP A 515 -18.32 -3.33 10.20
N ILE A 516 -18.84 -3.93 9.14
CA ILE A 516 -19.94 -4.89 9.18
C ILE A 516 -19.45 -6.25 8.68
N HIS A 517 -19.66 -7.30 9.47
CA HIS A 517 -19.43 -8.69 9.10
C HIS A 517 -20.59 -9.17 8.22
N ALA A 518 -20.37 -9.15 6.91
CA ALA A 518 -21.40 -9.41 5.90
C ALA A 518 -21.56 -10.90 5.59
N ALA A 519 -20.48 -11.68 5.63
CA ALA A 519 -20.49 -13.13 5.44
C ALA A 519 -19.30 -13.80 6.12
N VAL A 520 -19.41 -15.10 6.40
CA VAL A 520 -18.29 -15.94 6.84
C VAL A 520 -17.61 -16.53 5.61
N LEU A 521 -16.29 -16.46 5.55
CA LEU A 521 -15.50 -16.99 4.44
C LEU A 521 -15.59 -18.52 4.42
N THR A 522 -16.09 -19.07 3.33
CA THR A 522 -16.10 -20.50 3.03
C THR A 522 -15.25 -20.76 1.80
N LEU A 523 -14.47 -21.84 1.82
CA LEU A 523 -13.77 -22.29 0.63
C LEU A 523 -14.76 -23.10 -0.19
N GLN A 524 -15.15 -22.57 -1.35
CA GLN A 524 -15.88 -23.37 -2.31
C GLN A 524 -14.98 -24.53 -2.73
N SER A 525 -15.43 -25.76 -2.48
CA SER A 525 -15.01 -26.89 -3.30
C SER A 525 -15.42 -26.51 -4.72
N SER A 526 -14.46 -26.55 -5.65
CA SER A 526 -14.77 -26.42 -7.07
C SER A 526 -16.02 -27.25 -7.36
N ILE A 527 -17.01 -26.64 -8.01
CA ILE A 527 -18.16 -27.37 -8.53
C ILE A 527 -17.58 -28.52 -9.34
N SER A 528 -17.63 -29.71 -8.75
CA SER A 528 -17.42 -30.95 -9.46
C SER A 528 -18.57 -31.00 -10.45
N ASN A 529 -18.27 -30.68 -11.72
CA ASN A 529 -19.12 -31.08 -12.81
C ASN A 529 -19.16 -32.61 -12.82
N SER A 530 -20.07 -33.16 -12.02
CA SER A 530 -20.51 -34.53 -12.13
C SER A 530 -21.36 -34.64 -13.40
N SER A 531 -20.71 -34.87 -14.54
CA SER A 531 -21.29 -35.62 -15.64
C SER A 531 -20.25 -36.01 -16.68
N SER A 532 -20.30 -37.31 -17.02
CA SER A 532 -19.84 -37.98 -18.25
C SER A 532 -18.34 -38.27 -18.45
N SER A 533 -17.98 -39.49 -18.01
CA SER A 533 -17.49 -40.60 -18.85
C SER A 533 -16.31 -40.38 -19.80
N ASN A 534 -15.23 -41.13 -19.53
CA ASN A 534 -14.27 -41.75 -20.45
C ASN A 534 -14.59 -41.62 -21.94
N THR A 535 -13.72 -40.96 -22.71
CA THR A 535 -13.06 -41.57 -23.87
C THR A 535 -11.92 -40.70 -24.39
N SER A 536 -10.76 -41.33 -24.56
CA SER A 536 -9.59 -40.84 -25.27
C SER A 536 -9.88 -40.69 -26.77
N SER A 537 -9.59 -39.54 -27.37
CA SER A 537 -8.98 -39.44 -28.71
C SER A 537 -8.69 -37.99 -29.11
N SER A 538 -7.55 -37.85 -29.77
CA SER A 538 -7.03 -36.69 -30.49
C SER A 538 -7.94 -36.18 -31.61
N ASN A 539 -8.16 -34.87 -31.71
CA ASN A 539 -7.87 -34.07 -32.92
C ASN A 539 -8.21 -32.58 -32.77
N SER A 540 -7.39 -31.78 -33.48
CA SER A 540 -7.49 -30.35 -33.75
C SER A 540 -8.86 -29.88 -34.27
N THR A 541 -9.33 -28.70 -33.85
CA THR A 541 -9.85 -27.64 -34.75
C THR A 541 -10.13 -26.32 -34.04
N ARG A 542 -9.87 -25.23 -34.76
CA ARG A 542 -10.04 -23.81 -34.41
C ARG A 542 -11.50 -23.37 -34.65
N ALA A 543 -12.16 -22.81 -33.63
CA ALA A 543 -13.30 -21.86 -33.63
C ALA A 543 -13.84 -21.88 -32.18
N SER A 544 -14.32 -20.85 -31.50
CA SER A 544 -14.77 -19.50 -31.82
C SER A 544 -14.94 -18.76 -30.47
N ARG A 545 -14.86 -17.43 -30.49
CA ARG A 545 -15.02 -16.53 -29.33
C ARG A 545 -16.40 -16.73 -28.66
N SER A 546 -16.42 -16.84 -27.34
CA SER A 546 -17.61 -16.60 -26.51
C SER A 546 -17.20 -16.21 -25.07
N ALA A 547 -17.67 -15.02 -24.67
CA ALA A 547 -17.82 -14.44 -23.33
C ALA A 547 -16.88 -14.86 -22.18
N ARG A 548 -16.06 -13.91 -21.75
CA ARG A 548 -15.29 -13.89 -20.50
C ARG A 548 -16.26 -14.00 -19.30
N ALA A 549 -16.46 -15.20 -18.76
CA ALA A 549 -17.12 -15.35 -17.46
C ALA A 549 -16.26 -14.62 -16.42
N GLN A 550 -16.86 -13.67 -15.69
CA GLN A 550 -16.17 -13.06 -14.56
C GLN A 550 -16.16 -14.07 -13.40
N ASP A 551 -14.98 -14.35 -12.84
CA ASP A 551 -14.85 -15.18 -11.63
C ASP A 551 -15.51 -14.44 -10.45
N VAL A 552 -16.76 -14.79 -10.16
CA VAL A 552 -17.56 -14.28 -9.04
C VAL A 552 -17.53 -15.31 -7.91
N GLN A 553 -17.22 -14.87 -6.70
CA GLN A 553 -17.37 -15.69 -5.50
C GLN A 553 -18.68 -15.39 -4.78
N VAL A 554 -19.31 -16.44 -4.25
CA VAL A 554 -20.63 -16.37 -3.62
C VAL A 554 -20.52 -16.85 -2.18
N PHE A 555 -20.97 -16.01 -1.25
CA PHE A 555 -21.02 -16.33 0.18
C PHE A 555 -22.44 -16.21 0.72
N THR A 556 -22.75 -16.98 1.77
CA THR A 556 -24.01 -16.84 2.51
C THR A 556 -23.91 -15.66 3.48
N LYS A 557 -24.85 -14.72 3.41
CA LYS A 557 -24.91 -13.55 4.31
C LYS A 557 -25.07 -13.98 5.76
N THR A 558 -24.45 -13.26 6.68
CA THR A 558 -24.63 -13.46 8.13
C THR A 558 -26.08 -13.27 8.57
N SER A 559 -26.85 -12.42 7.88
CA SER A 559 -28.28 -12.22 8.12
C SER A 559 -29.13 -13.48 7.95
N ASN A 560 -28.67 -14.45 7.15
CA ASN A 560 -29.33 -15.76 7.01
C ASN A 560 -29.34 -16.54 8.34
N PHE A 561 -28.39 -16.25 9.23
CA PHE A 561 -28.24 -16.90 10.53
C PHE A 561 -28.77 -16.04 11.68
N ALA A 562 -29.51 -14.96 11.41
CA ALA A 562 -29.94 -13.99 12.44
C ALA A 562 -30.69 -14.66 13.60
N SER A 563 -31.64 -15.54 13.33
CA SER A 563 -32.41 -16.26 14.37
C SER A 563 -31.51 -17.14 15.25
N PHE A 564 -30.61 -17.90 14.62
CA PHE A 564 -29.61 -18.70 15.30
C PHE A 564 -28.68 -17.84 16.17
N LEU A 565 -28.14 -16.75 15.61
CA LEU A 565 -27.23 -15.84 16.30
C LEU A 565 -27.90 -15.17 17.50
N THR A 566 -29.15 -14.72 17.38
CA THR A 566 -29.90 -14.17 18.52
C THR A 566 -30.15 -15.22 19.60
N SER A 567 -30.42 -16.48 19.23
CA SER A 567 -30.66 -17.54 20.22
C SER A 567 -29.41 -17.92 21.03
N VAL A 568 -28.22 -17.83 20.42
CA VAL A 568 -26.95 -18.24 21.04
C VAL A 568 -26.24 -17.08 21.73
N VAL A 569 -26.18 -15.91 21.09
CA VAL A 569 -25.42 -14.74 21.56
C VAL A 569 -26.30 -13.81 22.42
N GLY A 570 -27.62 -13.80 22.19
CA GLY A 570 -28.53 -12.86 22.82
C GLY A 570 -28.45 -11.48 22.16
N SER A 571 -27.81 -10.52 22.85
CA SER A 571 -27.68 -9.13 22.40
C SER A 571 -26.32 -8.83 21.77
N PHE A 572 -26.32 -8.09 20.68
CA PHE A 572 -25.11 -7.61 20.02
C PHE A 572 -24.74 -6.18 20.46
N PRO A 573 -23.45 -5.81 20.47
CA PRO A 573 -23.03 -4.46 20.79
C PRO A 573 -23.57 -3.44 19.77
N ALA A 574 -23.85 -2.22 20.21
CA ALA A 574 -24.43 -1.19 19.35
C ALA A 574 -23.42 -0.65 18.32
N LYS A 575 -23.90 -0.26 17.13
CA LYS A 575 -23.10 0.48 16.14
C LYS A 575 -22.70 1.85 16.69
N THR A 576 -21.52 2.34 16.32
CA THR A 576 -21.10 3.71 16.65
C THR A 576 -22.04 4.72 15.96
N THR A 577 -22.86 5.42 16.73
CA THR A 577 -23.70 6.52 16.24
C THR A 577 -23.07 7.85 16.64
N ASN A 578 -23.01 8.81 15.71
CA ASN A 578 -22.69 10.20 16.06
C ASN A 578 -23.80 10.73 16.97
N SER A 579 -23.52 10.84 18.27
CA SER A 579 -24.37 11.58 19.19
C SER A 579 -24.24 13.09 18.91
N THR A 580 -25.04 13.59 17.97
CA THR A 580 -25.61 14.94 18.13
C THR A 580 -26.89 14.76 18.93
N SER A 581 -26.76 14.77 20.27
CA SER A 581 -27.91 14.79 21.17
C SER A 581 -28.57 16.17 21.10
N SER A 582 -29.49 16.37 20.16
CA SER A 582 -30.57 17.34 20.32
C SER A 582 -31.74 16.62 20.99
N THR A 583 -31.76 16.59 22.32
CA THR A 583 -32.95 16.20 23.06
C THR A 583 -33.73 17.45 23.42
N THR A 584 -34.78 17.71 22.65
CA THR A 584 -35.85 18.64 22.95
C THR A 584 -36.76 18.09 24.05
N SER A 585 -37.02 18.87 25.10
CA SER A 585 -38.37 19.03 25.67
C SER A 585 -38.39 20.04 26.83
N ALA A 586 -38.96 21.22 26.60
CA ALA A 586 -39.90 21.90 27.50
C ALA A 586 -40.52 23.11 26.78
N ALA A 587 -41.85 23.10 26.65
CA ALA A 587 -42.64 24.14 26.01
C ALA A 587 -42.92 25.31 26.96
N ALA A 588 -42.81 26.55 26.47
CA ALA A 588 -43.54 27.73 26.96
C ALA A 588 -43.58 28.87 25.90
N ASN A 589 -44.80 29.17 25.45
CA ASN A 589 -45.38 30.41 24.88
C ASN A 589 -44.55 31.49 24.13
N LYS A 590 -44.91 31.69 22.83
CA LYS A 590 -45.23 32.93 22.02
C LYS A 590 -44.28 34.17 22.01
N PRO A 591 -44.35 35.08 21.00
CA PRO A 591 -44.89 35.05 19.62
C PRO A 591 -43.90 35.53 18.50
N SER A 592 -44.23 35.13 17.25
CA SER A 592 -43.95 35.73 15.92
C SER A 592 -42.94 36.89 15.74
N GLN A 593 -42.04 36.75 14.74
CA GLN A 593 -41.93 37.70 13.60
C GLN A 593 -40.99 37.20 12.46
N GLN A 594 -41.56 37.26 11.25
CA GLN A 594 -41.01 37.53 9.90
C GLN A 594 -39.73 36.89 9.34
N ALA A 595 -39.89 36.36 8.12
CA ALA A 595 -38.87 35.87 7.20
C ALA A 595 -38.44 36.96 6.19
N ILE A 596 -37.17 36.94 5.76
CA ILE A 596 -36.66 37.49 4.48
C ILE A 596 -35.44 36.64 4.01
N PRO A 597 -35.25 36.31 2.72
CA PRO A 597 -34.26 35.34 2.24
C PRO A 597 -33.03 35.92 1.50
N ALA A 598 -32.00 35.06 1.40
CA ALA A 598 -30.98 34.87 0.35
C ALA A 598 -29.95 35.97 -0.02
N ALA A 599 -28.67 35.57 -0.07
CA ALA A 599 -27.69 36.07 -1.04
C ALA A 599 -26.53 35.07 -1.27
N SER A 600 -26.08 35.03 -2.52
CA SER A 600 -25.16 34.10 -3.18
C SER A 600 -23.74 34.66 -3.40
N SER A 601 -22.86 33.82 -3.96
CA SER A 601 -21.58 34.10 -4.69
C SER A 601 -20.30 34.19 -3.84
N GLY A 602 -19.12 33.67 -4.23
CA GLY A 602 -18.64 33.12 -5.51
C GLY A 602 -17.28 32.38 -5.35
N PRO A 603 -16.64 31.93 -6.46
CA PRO A 603 -15.50 31.00 -6.44
C PRO A 603 -14.13 31.70 -6.57
N GLN A 604 -13.10 31.16 -5.90
CA GLN A 604 -11.70 31.55 -6.09
C GLN A 604 -11.02 30.68 -7.14
N ALA A 605 -10.40 31.34 -8.13
CA ALA A 605 -9.46 30.78 -9.09
C ALA A 605 -8.03 31.09 -8.64
N SER A 606 -7.09 30.16 -8.87
CA SER A 606 -5.65 30.41 -8.79
C SER A 606 -4.95 29.80 -10.00
N SER A 607 -4.35 30.66 -10.82
CA SER A 607 -3.74 30.37 -12.11
C SER A 607 -2.21 30.26 -12.04
N SER A 608 -1.71 29.44 -12.96
CA SER A 608 -0.34 29.05 -13.27
C SER A 608 0.64 30.21 -13.55
N PHE A 609 1.83 30.16 -12.93
CA PHE A 609 2.90 31.17 -13.05
C PHE A 609 4.00 30.80 -14.08
N CYS A 610 3.87 29.69 -14.80
CA CYS A 610 4.89 29.25 -15.77
C CYS A 610 4.70 29.79 -17.20
N PHE A 611 3.55 30.34 -17.55
CA PHE A 611 3.25 30.74 -18.94
C PHE A 611 3.89 32.09 -19.34
N THR A 612 4.24 32.94 -18.39
CA THR A 612 4.55 34.35 -18.68
C THR A 612 6.01 34.60 -19.04
N VAL A 613 6.95 33.77 -18.59
CA VAL A 613 8.39 34.03 -18.78
C VAL A 613 8.89 33.55 -20.14
N SER A 614 8.44 32.39 -20.62
CA SER A 614 8.88 31.85 -21.92
C SER A 614 8.33 32.62 -23.11
N VAL A 615 7.08 33.08 -23.03
CA VAL A 615 6.46 33.88 -24.10
C VAL A 615 7.14 35.26 -24.20
N LEU A 616 7.54 35.87 -23.08
CA LEU A 616 8.23 37.17 -23.11
C LEU A 616 9.61 37.07 -23.78
N LEU A 617 10.37 36.00 -23.52
CA LEU A 617 11.70 35.82 -24.11
C LEU A 617 11.61 35.61 -25.63
N SER A 618 10.67 34.77 -26.08
CA SER A 618 10.44 34.52 -27.51
C SER A 618 9.93 35.76 -28.24
N VAL A 619 9.04 36.54 -27.60
CA VAL A 619 8.55 37.81 -28.16
C VAL A 619 9.67 38.85 -28.24
N LEU A 620 10.58 38.94 -27.25
CA LEU A 620 11.74 39.84 -27.33
C LEU A 620 12.74 39.42 -28.42
N THR A 621 12.99 38.13 -28.63
CA THR A 621 13.88 37.67 -29.70
C THR A 621 13.28 37.94 -31.08
N VAL A 622 11.97 37.76 -31.24
CA VAL A 622 11.25 38.09 -32.49
C VAL A 622 11.19 39.59 -32.72
N LEU A 623 11.00 40.41 -31.67
CA LEU A 623 10.98 41.86 -31.77
C LEU A 623 12.37 42.44 -32.09
N LYS A 624 13.46 41.84 -31.58
CA LYS A 624 14.84 42.19 -31.95
C LYS A 624 15.14 41.94 -33.43
N ILE A 625 14.61 40.86 -33.99
CA ILE A 625 14.77 40.52 -35.42
C ILE A 625 13.90 41.46 -36.29
N PHE A 626 12.72 41.87 -35.81
CA PHE A 626 11.82 42.78 -36.55
C PHE A 626 12.24 44.25 -36.51
N LEU A 627 12.89 44.73 -35.44
CA LEU A 627 13.25 46.15 -35.27
C LEU A 627 14.65 46.54 -35.77
N GLY A 628 15.50 45.58 -36.17
CA GLY A 628 16.81 45.87 -36.77
C GLY A 628 17.76 46.69 -35.87
N LEU A 629 17.60 46.61 -34.56
CA LEU A 629 18.46 47.32 -33.61
C LEU A 629 19.70 46.49 -33.31
N ASN A 630 20.81 46.83 -33.97
CA ASN A 630 22.16 46.42 -33.57
C ASN A 630 22.69 47.39 -32.50
N PHE A 631 23.00 46.87 -31.31
CA PHE A 631 24.03 47.40 -30.42
C PHE A 631 24.80 46.23 -29.82
#